data_AF-A0A844M3A4-F1
#
_entry.id   AF-A0A844M3A4-F1
#
_cell.length_a   1.000
_cell.length_b   1.000
_cell.length_c   1.000
_cell.angle_alpha   90.00
_cell.angle_beta   90.00
_cell.angle_gamma   90.00
#
_symmetry.space_group_name_H-M   'P 1'
#
loop_
_entity.id
_entity.type
_entity.pdbx_description
1 polymer ?
#
loop_
_entity_poly.entity_id
_entity_poly.type
_entity_poly.pdbx_seq_one_letter_code
_entity_poly.pdbx_strand_id
1 'polypeptide(L)'
;MSLKTYLTIYTTSMPRLSDSSSTTLLYQKFWGVLKNELIYHHNYKTRFEAINSIMKYIELDYNQVRIQQDLGMKSPRQVWVDFYRQAA
;
A
#
# COMPACT_ATOMS: atom_id res chain seq x y z
N MET A 1 -16.86 -2.87 8.96
CA MET A 1 -15.39 -2.91 8.98
C MET A 1 -14.92 -1.96 10.07
N SER A 2 -14.06 -2.41 11.00
CA SER A 2 -13.69 -1.62 12.20
C SER A 2 -12.55 -0.64 11.88
N LEU A 3 -12.54 0.53 12.54
CA LEU A 3 -11.47 1.54 12.45
C LEU A 3 -10.08 0.97 12.82
N LYS A 4 -10.01 -0.09 13.62
CA LYS A 4 -8.75 -0.79 13.93
C LYS A 4 -8.21 -1.54 12.71
N THR A 5 -9.07 -2.18 11.93
CA THR A 5 -8.69 -2.84 10.67
C THR A 5 -8.16 -1.81 9.67
N TYR A 6 -8.80 -0.65 9.60
CA TYR A 6 -8.40 0.47 8.74
C TYR A 6 -7.00 1.02 9.11
N LEU A 7 -6.74 1.25 10.41
CA LEU A 7 -5.46 1.77 10.88
C LEU A 7 -4.33 0.75 10.70
N THR A 8 -4.58 -0.54 10.95
CA THR A 8 -3.58 -1.60 10.75
C THR A 8 -3.20 -1.72 9.27
N ILE A 9 -4.17 -1.74 8.35
CA ILE A 9 -3.90 -1.80 6.90
C ILE A 9 -3.09 -0.57 6.47
N TYR A 10 -3.50 0.64 6.87
CA TYR A 10 -2.82 1.88 6.51
C TYR A 10 -1.36 1.92 7.00
N THR A 11 -1.12 1.46 8.23
CA THR A 11 0.22 1.49 8.84
C THR A 11 1.15 0.42 8.25
N THR A 12 0.62 -0.76 7.91
CA THR A 12 1.39 -1.83 7.24
C THR A 12 1.71 -1.48 5.79
N SER A 13 0.84 -0.71 5.13
CA SER A 13 0.99 -0.27 3.75
C SER A 13 2.05 0.81 3.53
N MET A 14 2.52 1.49 4.57
CA MET A 14 3.56 2.50 4.40
C MET A 14 4.94 1.84 4.24
N PRO A 15 5.67 2.11 3.14
CA PRO A 15 7.07 1.73 3.07
C PRO A 15 7.86 2.49 4.14
N ARG A 16 8.62 1.75 4.95
CA ARG A 16 9.60 2.35 5.86
C ARG A 16 10.88 2.57 5.07
N LEU A 17 11.46 3.75 5.23
CA LEU A 17 12.82 4.00 4.76
C LEU A 17 13.79 3.15 5.60
N SER A 18 14.74 2.49 4.94
CA SER A 18 15.87 1.81 5.58
C SER A 18 17.10 1.91 4.70
N ASP A 19 18.26 1.52 5.23
CA ASP A 19 19.55 1.68 4.54
C ASP A 19 19.73 0.73 3.33
N SER A 20 18.78 -0.18 3.07
CA SER A 20 18.88 -1.08 1.93
C SER A 20 18.38 -0.42 0.64
N SER A 21 19.08 -0.68 -0.47
CA SER A 21 18.75 -0.08 -1.77
C SER A 21 17.35 -0.45 -2.25
N SER A 22 16.92 -1.70 -2.00
CA SER A 22 15.61 -2.20 -2.42
C SER A 22 14.44 -1.53 -1.68
N THR A 23 14.56 -1.27 -0.37
CA THR A 23 13.50 -0.58 0.38
C THR A 23 13.46 0.90 0.02
N THR A 24 14.63 1.51 -0.22
CA THR A 24 14.75 2.89 -0.69
C THR A 24 14.07 3.08 -2.05
N LEU A 25 14.27 2.16 -2.99
CA LEU A 25 13.59 2.20 -4.30
C LEU A 25 12.07 2.04 -4.18
N LEU A 26 11.59 1.13 -3.32
CA LEU A 26 10.16 0.95 -3.06
C LEU A 26 9.53 2.19 -2.41
N TYR A 27 10.26 2.82 -1.49
CA TYR A 27 9.86 4.07 -0.83
C TYR A 27 9.75 5.20 -1.85
N GLN A 28 10.78 5.40 -2.69
CA GLN A 28 10.78 6.44 -3.72
C GLN A 28 9.66 6.23 -4.75
N LYS A 29 9.46 4.99 -5.21
CA LYS A 29 8.38 4.66 -6.16
C LYS A 29 6.99 4.95 -5.57
N PHE A 30 6.76 4.56 -4.31
CA PHE A 30 5.50 4.83 -3.63
C PHE A 30 5.19 6.33 -3.56
N TRP A 31 6.14 7.12 -3.07
CA TRP A 31 5.95 8.57 -2.94
C TRP A 31 5.91 9.30 -4.28
N GLY A 32 6.61 8.77 -5.29
CA GLY A 32 6.56 9.29 -6.66
C GLY A 32 5.15 9.22 -7.23
N VAL A 33 4.51 8.05 -7.20
CA VAL A 33 3.14 7.87 -7.69
C VAL A 33 2.15 8.67 -6.83
N LEU A 34 2.27 8.58 -5.50
CA LEU A 34 1.34 9.25 -4.61
C LEU A 34 1.34 10.78 -4.79
N LYS A 35 2.52 11.39 -4.92
CA LYS A 35 2.63 12.84 -5.10
C LYS A 35 2.35 13.26 -6.54
N ASN A 36 2.97 12.63 -7.53
CA ASN A 36 2.88 13.10 -8.91
C ASN A 36 1.54 12.75 -9.54
N GLU A 37 1.12 11.49 -9.42
CA GLU A 37 -0.07 11.01 -10.15
C GLU A 37 -1.34 11.28 -9.36
N LEU A 38 -1.35 10.98 -8.07
CA LEU A 38 -2.56 11.08 -7.26
C LEU A 38 -2.80 12.46 -6.65
N ILE A 39 -1.77 13.29 -6.45
CA ILE A 39 -1.92 14.62 -5.84
C ILE A 39 -1.73 15.73 -6.88
N TYR A 40 -0.61 15.78 -7.59
CA TYR A 40 -0.28 16.91 -8.49
C TYR A 40 -1.03 16.86 -9.82
N HIS A 41 -1.25 15.67 -10.39
CA HIS A 41 -1.94 15.51 -11.66
C HIS A 41 -3.44 15.21 -11.52
N HIS A 42 -3.99 15.34 -10.32
CA HIS A 42 -5.40 15.08 -10.06
C HIS A 42 -6.08 16.23 -9.32
N ASN A 43 -7.18 16.73 -9.88
CA ASN A 43 -8.01 17.76 -9.24
C ASN A 43 -9.27 17.13 -8.68
N TYR A 44 -9.22 16.67 -7.43
CA TYR A 44 -10.40 16.14 -6.74
C TYR A 44 -11.38 17.25 -6.40
N LYS A 45 -12.68 16.97 -6.59
CA LYS A 45 -13.74 17.92 -6.21
C LYS A 45 -14.01 17.87 -4.72
N THR A 46 -13.75 16.72 -4.09
CA THR A 46 -13.94 16.53 -2.65
C THR A 46 -12.78 15.78 -2.01
N ARG A 47 -12.59 15.98 -0.70
CA ARG A 47 -11.62 15.21 0.09
C ARG A 47 -11.92 13.71 0.08
N PHE A 48 -13.21 13.33 0.00
CA PHE A 48 -13.62 11.93 -0.02
C PHE A 48 -13.15 11.23 -1.30
N GLU A 49 -13.24 11.89 -2.46
CA GLU A 49 -12.71 11.36 -3.73
C GLU A 49 -11.19 11.16 -3.67
N ALA A 50 -10.47 12.11 -3.07
CA ALA A 50 -9.02 12.00 -2.88
C ALA A 50 -8.66 10.80 -2.00
N ILE A 51 -9.35 10.65 -0.86
CA ILE A 51 -9.16 9.52 0.06
C ILE A 51 -9.42 8.20 -0.66
N ASN A 52 -10.54 8.07 -1.39
CA ASN A 52 -10.87 6.84 -2.10
C ASN A 52 -9.83 6.48 -3.17
N SER A 53 -9.31 7.48 -3.89
CA SER A 53 -8.31 7.24 -4.94
C SER A 53 -6.98 6.78 -4.35
N ILE A 54 -6.54 7.42 -3.25
CA ILE A 54 -5.35 7.01 -2.48
C ILE A 54 -5.53 5.60 -1.91
N MET A 55 -6.70 5.30 -1.33
CA MET A 55 -7.00 3.97 -0.80
C MET A 55 -6.96 2.90 -1.90
N LYS A 56 -7.61 3.17 -3.03
CA LYS A 56 -7.61 2.27 -4.18
C LYS A 56 -6.19 1.96 -4.63
N TYR A 57 -5.34 2.98 -4.76
CA TYR A 57 -3.94 2.80 -5.10
C TYR A 57 -3.21 1.94 -4.07
N ILE A 58 -3.39 2.21 -2.78
CA ILE A 58 -2.74 1.43 -1.72
C ILE A 58 -3.16 -0.05 -1.78
N GLU A 59 -4.46 -0.33 -1.87
CA GLU A 59 -5.00 -1.68 -1.76
C GLU A 59 -4.88 -2.49 -3.05
N LEU A 60 -5.21 -1.87 -4.19
CA LEU A 60 -5.33 -2.55 -5.46
C LEU A 60 -4.07 -2.48 -6.31
N ASP A 61 -3.19 -1.50 -6.11
CA ASP A 61 -1.99 -1.39 -6.93
C ASP A 61 -0.75 -1.71 -6.08
N TYR A 62 -0.56 -0.99 -4.98
CA TYR A 62 0.67 -1.05 -4.20
C TYR A 62 0.82 -2.33 -3.37
N ASN A 63 -0.18 -2.65 -2.54
CA ASN A 63 -0.14 -3.84 -1.66
C ASN A 63 -0.15 -5.17 -2.42
N GLN A 64 -0.51 -5.15 -3.71
CA GLN A 64 -0.46 -6.35 -4.53
C GLN A 64 0.96 -6.75 -4.91
N VAL A 65 1.81 -5.75 -5.18
CA VAL A 65 3.14 -5.96 -5.78
C VAL A 65 4.29 -5.75 -4.79
N ARG A 66 4.08 -4.99 -3.71
CA ARG A 66 5.15 -4.69 -2.76
C ARG A 66 5.51 -5.94 -1.97
N ILE A 67 6.77 -6.36 -2.08
CA ILE A 67 7.35 -7.42 -1.28
C ILE A 67 7.91 -6.86 0.03
N GLN A 68 7.65 -7.55 1.14
CA GLN A 68 8.19 -7.20 2.45
C GLN A 68 8.98 -8.36 3.04
N GLN A 69 10.18 -8.05 3.55
CA GLN A 69 11.02 -9.04 4.24
C GLN A 69 10.30 -9.61 5.47
N ASP A 70 9.63 -8.75 6.26
CA ASP A 70 8.86 -9.14 7.44
C ASP A 70 7.68 -10.07 7.12
N LEU A 71 7.22 -10.11 5.87
CA LEU A 71 6.18 -11.03 5.39
C LEU A 71 6.76 -12.28 4.73
N GLY A 72 8.05 -12.57 4.93
CA GLY A 72 8.71 -13.73 4.33
C GLY A 72 8.89 -13.60 2.82
N MET A 73 9.24 -12.40 2.34
CA MET A 73 9.37 -12.09 0.91
C MET A 73 8.07 -12.24 0.12
N LYS A 74 6.93 -11.99 0.78
CA LYS A 74 5.60 -11.97 0.17
C LYS A 74 5.02 -10.57 0.16
N SER A 75 4.06 -10.34 -0.74
CA SER A 75 3.21 -9.16 -0.69
C SER A 75 2.06 -9.33 0.29
N PRO A 76 1.51 -8.24 0.85
CA PRO A 76 0.30 -8.31 1.66
C PRO A 76 -0.80 -9.13 0.98
N ARG A 77 -1.04 -8.92 -0.33
CA ARG A 77 -2.04 -9.70 -1.09
C ARG A 77 -1.74 -11.20 -1.09
N GLN A 78 -0.48 -11.59 -1.25
CA GLN A 78 -0.08 -13.01 -1.20
C GLN A 78 -0.34 -13.62 0.18
N VAL A 79 -0.04 -12.91 1.26
CA VAL A 79 -0.34 -13.37 2.63
C VAL A 79 -1.84 -13.59 2.82
N TRP A 80 -2.68 -12.66 2.35
CA TRP A 80 -4.14 -12.82 2.36
C TRP A 80 -4.61 -14.05 1.57
N VAL A 81 -4.09 -14.25 0.35
CA VAL A 81 -4.43 -15.41 -0.49
C VAL A 81 -4.01 -16.71 0.18
N ASP A 82 -2.80 -16.78 0.73
CA ASP A 82 -2.29 -17.97 1.41
C ASP A 82 -3.12 -18.31 2.66
N PHE A 83 -3.54 -17.30 3.42
CA PHE A 83 -4.41 -17.47 4.59
C PHE A 83 -5.75 -18.12 4.21
N TYR A 84 -6.44 -17.61 3.19
CA TYR A 84 -7.72 -18.17 2.77
C TYR A 84 -7.60 -19.53 2.07
N ARG A 85 -6.45 -19.84 1.44
CA ARG A 85 -6.17 -21.18 0.90
C ARG A 85 -5.96 -22.23 1.99
N GLN A 86 -5.40 -21.85 3.13
CA GLN A 86 -5.17 -22.76 4.25
C GLN A 86 -6.43 -22.98 5.10
N ALA A 87 -7.38 -22.04 5.03
CA ALA A 87 -8.66 -22.12 5.74
C ALA A 87 -9.77 -22.85 4.94
N ALA A 88 -9.46 -23.36 3.74
CA ALA A 88 -10.35 -24.11 2.86
C ALA A 88 -9.91 -25.59 2.79
#